data_AF-H3H005-F1
#
_entry.id   AF-H3H005-F1
#
_cell.length_a   1.000
_cell.length_b   1.000
_cell.length_c   1.000
_cell.angle_alpha   90.00
_cell.angle_beta   90.00
_cell.angle_gamma   90.00
#
_symmetry.space_group_name_H-M   'P 1'
#
loop_
_entity.id
_entity.type
_entity.pdbx_description
1 polymer ?
#
loop_
_entity_poly.entity_id
_entity_poly.type
_entity_poly.pdbx_seq_one_letter_code
_entity_poly.pdbx_strand_id
1 'polypeptide(L)'
;MNGYLRSKCSSEQQLLNELAKLLAAKDVASRKMGDVLRGLTLFYTSAARGSRIPQSLLSGLCSLLPQLKDKKEIALLKDEHQRIARLALCLLARLIDQFEIQKAQTMGEQTAADHVLSTFLSTLETTVMTPPGLLLPRQRATLRVYAQLCRIFRKRDQLVSYTVTLLQQSPVLADNQVDVKGKRAPPPGPAQLGAVAGACHSLRFHAAPGEQLLALDKLVQLAFTAPAGTASRHGAKTLLSLLTSTTLNEDRPSNAVTTAKAIELFLIKARPRSLFGGDSLTSVLLLRLCGQMYRLPVHQQQQQQQVVLTNDSGGSALDAKVLETSPSSSQQLSPDQNPALQGFTASNALSAQLQEYLMDVIQSADGSSAKPTVNPAVLLVAVEEVLRGTAAEACFTKHPNWGSKCVFELVAAALLSLLPVSRETVKPVGTTVMLHRQSGSTLLFFN
;
A
#
# COMPACT_ATOMS: atom_id res chain seq x y z
N MET A 1 18.63 -11.59 20.78
CA MET A 1 18.92 -13.01 20.49
C MET A 1 19.28 -13.85 21.73
N ASN A 2 19.10 -13.39 22.98
CA ASN A 2 19.65 -14.10 24.17
C ASN A 2 18.59 -14.68 25.15
N GLY A 3 17.38 -14.99 24.69
CA GLY A 3 16.37 -15.67 25.52
C GLY A 3 16.52 -17.20 25.58
N TYR A 4 17.44 -17.78 24.80
CA TYR A 4 17.44 -19.20 24.43
C TYR A 4 17.98 -20.18 25.48
N LEU A 5 18.63 -19.72 26.56
CA LEU A 5 19.30 -20.62 27.51
C LEU A 5 18.48 -20.98 28.76
N ARG A 6 17.20 -20.57 28.86
CA ARG A 6 16.38 -20.81 30.06
C ARG A 6 15.14 -21.70 29.90
N SER A 7 14.76 -22.13 28.69
CA SER A 7 13.69 -23.14 28.54
C SER A 7 14.29 -24.52 28.31
N LYS A 8 13.88 -25.52 29.11
CA LYS A 8 14.15 -26.94 28.84
C LYS A 8 13.92 -27.23 27.35
N CYS A 9 14.91 -27.77 26.65
CA CYS A 9 14.80 -28.09 25.23
C CYS A 9 13.83 -29.25 25.02
N SER A 10 12.53 -28.96 24.91
CA SER A 10 11.53 -29.96 24.55
C SER A 10 11.66 -30.33 23.08
N SER A 11 11.57 -31.62 22.76
CA SER A 11 11.54 -32.07 21.37
C SER A 11 10.23 -31.69 20.68
N GLU A 12 10.22 -31.64 19.35
CA GLU A 12 9.02 -31.36 18.55
C GLU A 12 7.88 -32.31 18.92
N GLN A 13 8.15 -33.62 18.99
CA GLN A 13 7.15 -34.63 19.35
C GLN A 13 6.60 -34.43 20.78
N GLN A 14 7.44 -34.02 21.73
CA GLN A 14 6.97 -33.70 23.08
C GLN A 14 5.99 -32.53 23.06
N LEU A 15 6.28 -31.48 22.29
CA LEU A 15 5.39 -30.33 22.16
C LEU A 15 4.08 -30.68 21.45
N LEU A 16 4.12 -31.55 20.43
CA LEU A 16 2.92 -32.06 19.75
C LEU A 16 2.05 -32.88 20.71
N ASN A 17 2.65 -33.74 21.53
CA ASN A 17 1.93 -34.52 22.54
C ASN A 17 1.31 -33.60 23.61
N GLU A 18 2.01 -32.57 24.05
CA GLU A 18 1.47 -31.59 25.00
C GLU A 18 0.34 -30.75 24.39
N LEU A 19 0.43 -30.36 23.12
CA LEU A 19 -0.67 -29.71 22.39
C LEU A 19 -1.92 -30.60 22.39
N ALA A 20 -1.78 -31.87 22.05
CA ALA A 20 -2.90 -32.82 22.03
C ALA A 20 -3.53 -33.00 23.42
N LYS A 21 -2.72 -33.10 24.48
CA LYS A 21 -3.21 -33.17 25.87
C LYS A 21 -4.00 -31.93 26.27
N LEU A 22 -3.50 -30.74 25.95
CA LEU A 22 -4.17 -29.48 26.28
C LEU A 22 -5.50 -29.33 25.53
N LEU A 23 -5.55 -29.73 24.26
CA LEU A 23 -6.79 -29.76 23.47
C LEU A 23 -7.81 -30.74 24.04
N ALA A 24 -7.38 -31.95 24.41
CA ALA A 24 -8.26 -32.94 25.04
C ALA A 24 -8.81 -32.46 26.39
N ALA A 25 -8.00 -31.75 27.17
CA ALA A 25 -8.41 -31.14 28.44
C ALA A 25 -9.24 -29.84 28.27
N LYS A 26 -9.46 -29.36 27.03
CA LYS A 26 -10.07 -28.06 26.72
C LYS A 26 -9.35 -26.87 27.38
N ASP A 27 -8.08 -27.03 27.72
CA ASP A 27 -7.23 -25.99 28.32
C ASP A 27 -6.62 -25.08 27.22
N VAL A 28 -7.51 -24.46 26.45
CA VAL A 28 -7.15 -23.71 25.23
C VAL A 28 -6.67 -22.28 25.48
N ALA A 29 -6.78 -21.80 26.71
CA ALA A 29 -6.50 -20.41 27.10
C ALA A 29 -5.36 -20.28 28.13
N SER A 30 -4.66 -21.38 28.44
CA SER A 30 -3.59 -21.34 29.42
C SER A 30 -2.30 -20.75 28.87
N ARG A 31 -1.49 -20.21 29.78
CA ARG A 31 -0.11 -19.80 29.49
C ARG A 31 0.71 -20.96 28.90
N LYS A 32 0.44 -22.19 29.37
CA LYS A 32 1.08 -23.42 28.87
C LYS A 32 0.78 -23.65 27.40
N MET A 33 -0.47 -23.47 26.95
CA MET A 33 -0.82 -23.49 25.52
C MET A 33 -0.01 -22.46 24.73
N GLY A 34 0.07 -21.22 25.23
CA GLY A 34 0.85 -20.15 24.61
C GLY A 34 2.37 -20.43 24.52
N ASP A 35 2.94 -21.14 25.49
CA ASP A 35 4.34 -21.55 25.50
C ASP A 35 4.60 -22.74 24.56
N VAL A 36 3.69 -23.73 24.50
CA VAL A 36 3.74 -24.85 23.55
C VAL A 36 3.70 -24.34 22.10
N LEU A 37 2.76 -23.45 21.77
CA LEU A 37 2.68 -22.86 20.43
C LEU A 37 3.91 -22.03 20.07
N ARG A 38 4.50 -21.31 21.03
CA ARG A 38 5.76 -20.58 20.80
C ARG A 38 6.91 -21.55 20.51
N GLY A 39 7.01 -22.64 21.27
CA GLY A 39 7.99 -23.70 21.00
C GLY A 39 7.81 -24.30 19.61
N LEU A 40 6.58 -24.69 19.25
CA LEU A 40 6.28 -25.24 17.93
C LEU A 40 6.60 -24.24 16.82
N THR A 41 6.28 -22.95 17.00
CA THR A 41 6.58 -21.91 16.01
C THR A 41 8.06 -21.89 15.63
N LEU A 42 8.98 -22.14 16.58
CA LEU A 42 10.42 -22.20 16.32
C LEU A 42 10.79 -23.32 15.35
N PHE A 43 10.19 -24.51 15.48
CA PHE A 43 10.44 -25.64 14.59
C PHE A 43 10.01 -25.36 13.14
N TYR A 44 8.97 -24.54 12.96
CA TYR A 44 8.42 -24.16 11.64
C TYR A 44 8.68 -22.68 11.29
N THR A 45 9.83 -22.15 11.70
CA THR A 45 10.27 -20.79 11.31
C THR A 45 10.84 -20.71 9.90
N SER A 46 11.43 -21.79 9.38
CA SER A 46 12.10 -21.81 8.07
C SER A 46 11.24 -22.49 7.01
N ALA A 47 11.05 -21.82 5.88
CA ALA A 47 10.39 -22.37 4.70
C ALA A 47 11.22 -23.47 3.99
N ALA A 48 12.52 -23.59 4.32
CA ALA A 48 13.47 -24.45 3.63
C ALA A 48 13.49 -25.91 4.10
N ARG A 49 12.65 -26.31 5.06
CA ARG A 49 12.49 -27.73 5.37
C ARG A 49 11.42 -28.30 4.46
N GLY A 50 11.83 -29.11 3.49
CA GLY A 50 10.98 -30.08 2.77
C GLY A 50 10.43 -31.18 3.70
N SER A 51 10.13 -30.84 4.95
CA SER A 51 9.62 -31.72 5.97
C SER A 51 8.10 -31.80 5.86
N ARG A 52 7.61 -33.02 5.69
CA ARG A 52 6.22 -33.44 5.87
C ARG A 52 5.51 -32.62 6.95
N ILE A 53 4.39 -31.98 6.60
CA ILE A 53 3.56 -31.24 7.54
C ILE A 53 3.00 -32.23 8.56
N PRO A 54 3.25 -32.07 9.87
CA PRO A 54 2.69 -33.01 10.84
C PRO A 54 1.19 -32.84 10.92
N GLN A 55 0.48 -33.88 10.51
CA GLN A 55 -0.99 -33.90 10.47
C GLN A 55 -1.61 -33.59 11.83
N SER A 56 -0.97 -34.04 12.91
CA SER A 56 -1.39 -33.77 14.30
C SER A 56 -1.30 -32.30 14.67
N LEU A 57 -0.30 -31.58 14.14
CA LEU A 57 -0.18 -30.14 14.33
C LEU A 57 -1.27 -29.40 13.56
N LEU A 58 -1.45 -29.76 12.28
CA LEU A 58 -2.43 -29.13 11.41
C LEU A 58 -3.86 -29.29 11.95
N SER A 59 -4.26 -30.53 12.27
CA SER A 59 -5.57 -30.81 12.86
C SER A 59 -5.72 -30.18 14.25
N GLY A 60 -4.65 -30.18 15.06
CA GLY A 60 -4.61 -29.51 16.35
C GLY A 60 -4.90 -28.01 16.25
N LEU A 61 -4.25 -27.31 15.31
CA LEU A 61 -4.47 -25.87 15.11
C LEU A 61 -5.87 -25.57 14.54
N CYS A 62 -6.35 -26.37 13.59
CA CYS A 62 -7.70 -26.25 13.03
C CYS A 62 -8.79 -26.50 14.09
N SER A 63 -8.54 -27.38 15.07
CA SER A 63 -9.47 -27.60 16.19
C SER A 63 -9.35 -26.56 17.31
N LEU A 64 -8.17 -25.95 17.51
CA LEU A 64 -7.92 -24.93 18.51
C LEU A 64 -8.66 -23.62 18.20
N LEU A 65 -8.56 -23.13 16.96
CA LEU A 65 -9.03 -21.80 16.60
C LEU A 65 -10.53 -21.55 16.87
N PRO A 66 -11.45 -22.49 16.56
CA PRO A 66 -12.86 -22.36 16.91
C PRO A 66 -13.14 -22.31 18.41
N GLN A 67 -12.30 -22.95 19.25
CA GLN A 67 -12.48 -23.02 20.70
C GLN A 67 -12.06 -21.75 21.44
N LEU A 68 -11.25 -20.89 20.81
CA LEU A 68 -10.87 -19.60 21.39
C LEU A 68 -12.09 -18.68 21.41
N LYS A 69 -12.21 -17.83 22.44
CA LYS A 69 -13.32 -16.87 22.55
C LYS A 69 -12.79 -15.46 22.36
N ASP A 70 -13.59 -14.63 21.73
CA ASP A 70 -13.35 -13.20 21.65
C ASP A 70 -13.99 -12.51 22.86
N LYS A 71 -13.23 -11.68 23.58
CA LYS A 71 -13.76 -10.77 24.60
C LYS A 71 -13.90 -9.36 24.02
N LYS A 72 -14.77 -8.53 24.62
CA LYS A 72 -14.97 -7.13 24.22
C LYS A 72 -13.63 -6.37 24.20
N GLU A 73 -13.51 -5.39 23.30
CA GLU A 73 -12.22 -4.80 22.92
C GLU A 73 -11.36 -4.27 24.06
N ILE A 74 -12.00 -3.73 25.10
CA ILE A 74 -11.34 -3.07 26.24
C ILE A 74 -10.51 -4.07 27.09
N ALA A 75 -10.79 -5.38 27.03
CA ALA A 75 -10.07 -6.42 27.78
C ALA A 75 -8.91 -7.10 27.00
N LEU A 76 -8.73 -6.78 25.70
CA LEU A 76 -7.96 -7.61 24.75
C LEU A 76 -6.43 -7.57 24.88
N LEU A 77 -5.86 -6.52 25.47
CA LEU A 77 -4.40 -6.37 25.52
C LEU A 77 -3.74 -7.30 26.56
N LYS A 78 -4.53 -7.89 27.46
CA LYS A 78 -4.06 -8.84 28.50
C LYS A 78 -4.62 -10.26 28.34
N ASP A 79 -5.40 -10.53 27.31
CA ASP A 79 -6.15 -11.79 27.19
C ASP A 79 -5.33 -12.87 26.47
N GLU A 80 -5.09 -13.99 27.15
CA GLU A 80 -4.31 -15.11 26.62
C GLU A 80 -4.96 -15.72 25.36
N HIS A 81 -6.30 -15.71 25.23
CA HIS A 81 -6.98 -16.18 24.01
C HIS A 81 -6.50 -15.46 22.74
N GLN A 82 -6.40 -14.13 22.79
CA GLN A 82 -5.99 -13.33 21.64
C GLN A 82 -4.50 -13.51 21.31
N ARG A 83 -3.67 -13.77 22.32
CA ARG A 83 -2.25 -14.10 22.15
C ARG A 83 -2.09 -15.47 21.50
N ILE A 84 -2.80 -16.48 22.00
CA ILE A 84 -2.81 -17.85 21.49
C ILE A 84 -3.35 -17.88 20.06
N ALA A 85 -4.45 -17.16 19.77
CA ALA A 85 -5.01 -17.04 18.43
C ALA A 85 -3.98 -16.48 17.43
N ARG A 86 -3.26 -15.42 17.81
CA ARG A 86 -2.20 -14.83 16.96
C ARG A 86 -1.08 -15.82 16.66
N LEU A 87 -0.60 -16.55 17.67
CA LEU A 87 0.44 -17.58 17.47
C LEU A 87 -0.06 -18.72 16.57
N ALA A 88 -1.27 -19.22 16.84
CA ALA A 88 -1.88 -20.31 16.08
C ALA A 88 -2.10 -19.92 14.61
N LEU A 89 -2.62 -18.71 14.34
CA LEU A 89 -2.85 -18.21 12.98
C LEU A 89 -1.54 -17.98 12.22
N CYS A 90 -0.50 -17.44 12.87
CA CYS A 90 0.82 -17.28 12.26
C CYS A 90 1.44 -18.63 11.89
N LEU A 91 1.35 -19.61 12.79
CA LEU A 91 1.85 -20.96 12.53
C LEU A 91 1.05 -21.64 11.42
N LEU A 92 -0.28 -21.55 11.47
CA LEU A 92 -1.17 -22.15 10.48
C LEU A 92 -0.96 -21.56 9.08
N ALA A 93 -0.82 -20.24 8.95
CA ALA A 93 -0.53 -19.59 7.66
C ALA A 93 0.75 -20.15 7.01
N ARG A 94 1.80 -20.39 7.81
CA ARG A 94 3.04 -21.01 7.33
C ARG A 94 2.86 -22.47 6.91
N LEU A 95 2.11 -23.25 7.68
CA LEU A 95 1.82 -24.64 7.32
C LEU A 95 0.99 -24.72 6.03
N ILE A 96 0.09 -23.76 5.82
CA ILE A 96 -0.69 -23.67 4.58
C ILE A 96 0.20 -23.29 3.38
N ASP A 97 1.17 -22.38 3.55
CA ASP A 97 2.15 -22.07 2.49
C ASP A 97 2.99 -23.31 2.13
N GLN A 98 3.44 -24.07 3.14
CA GLN A 98 4.14 -25.35 2.91
C GLN A 98 3.24 -26.37 2.21
N PHE A 99 1.96 -26.42 2.58
CA PHE A 99 0.99 -27.33 1.98
C PHE A 99 0.77 -27.00 0.51
N GLU A 100 0.65 -25.73 0.16
CA GLU A 100 0.49 -25.28 -1.23
C GLU A 100 1.71 -25.67 -2.08
N ILE A 101 2.93 -25.51 -1.55
CA ILE A 101 4.16 -25.96 -2.23
C ILE A 101 4.16 -27.48 -2.42
N GLN A 102 3.80 -28.25 -1.39
CA GLN A 102 3.72 -29.71 -1.48
C GLN A 102 2.67 -30.17 -2.50
N LYS A 103 1.48 -29.57 -2.48
CA LYS A 103 0.38 -29.88 -3.41
C LYS A 103 0.75 -29.59 -4.87
N ALA A 104 1.53 -28.54 -5.11
CA ALA A 104 2.07 -28.24 -6.45
C ALA A 104 3.09 -29.30 -6.90
N GLN A 105 3.88 -29.86 -5.99
CA GLN A 105 4.87 -30.91 -6.29
C GLN A 105 4.21 -32.29 -6.51
N THR A 106 3.13 -32.59 -5.81
CA THR A 106 2.40 -33.87 -5.92
C THR A 106 1.30 -33.85 -6.99
N MET A 107 1.30 -32.87 -7.91
CA MET A 107 0.31 -32.73 -8.99
C MET A 107 -1.15 -32.77 -8.51
N GLY A 108 -1.42 -32.35 -7.28
CA GLY A 108 -2.78 -32.27 -6.73
C GLY A 108 -3.36 -33.58 -6.18
N GLU A 109 -2.54 -34.59 -5.88
CA GLU A 109 -2.99 -35.77 -5.13
C GLU A 109 -3.67 -35.37 -3.81
N GLN A 110 -4.84 -35.95 -3.53
CA GLN A 110 -5.59 -35.68 -2.32
C GLN A 110 -4.92 -36.32 -1.11
N THR A 111 -4.51 -35.50 -0.16
CA THR A 111 -3.88 -35.95 1.09
C THR A 111 -4.83 -35.82 2.28
N ALA A 112 -4.48 -36.44 3.41
CA ALA A 112 -5.20 -36.20 4.66
C ALA A 112 -5.18 -34.70 5.08
N ALA A 113 -4.15 -33.94 4.68
CA ALA A 113 -4.08 -32.51 4.92
C ALA A 113 -5.12 -31.73 4.09
N ASP A 114 -5.40 -32.15 2.85
CA ASP A 114 -6.48 -31.58 2.02
C ASP A 114 -7.82 -31.67 2.75
N HIS A 115 -8.16 -32.84 3.30
CA HIS A 115 -9.42 -33.01 4.00
C HIS A 115 -9.50 -32.10 5.24
N VAL A 116 -8.45 -32.05 6.06
CA VAL A 116 -8.45 -31.21 7.27
C VAL A 116 -8.62 -29.73 6.92
N LEU A 117 -7.88 -29.25 5.92
CA LEU A 117 -7.95 -27.84 5.51
C LEU A 117 -9.27 -27.51 4.80
N SER A 118 -9.83 -28.42 4.01
CA SER A 118 -11.14 -28.23 3.38
C SER A 118 -12.26 -28.16 4.42
N THR A 119 -12.27 -29.05 5.43
CA THR A 119 -13.23 -28.99 6.54
C THR A 119 -13.05 -27.73 7.37
N PHE A 120 -11.79 -27.32 7.60
CA PHE A 120 -11.49 -26.09 8.31
C PHE A 120 -11.97 -24.85 7.55
N LEU A 121 -11.84 -24.82 6.22
CA LEU A 121 -12.34 -23.75 5.37
C LEU A 121 -13.85 -23.53 5.57
N SER A 122 -14.67 -24.59 5.59
CA SER A 122 -16.10 -24.49 5.89
C SER A 122 -16.38 -23.96 7.31
N THR A 123 -15.55 -24.33 8.28
CA THR A 123 -15.63 -23.76 9.64
C THR A 123 -15.29 -22.26 9.65
N LEU A 124 -14.32 -21.83 8.85
CA LEU A 124 -13.97 -20.42 8.73
C LEU A 124 -15.05 -19.61 8.01
N GLU A 125 -15.67 -20.16 6.97
CA GLU A 125 -16.76 -19.51 6.23
C GLU A 125 -17.88 -19.07 7.19
N THR A 126 -18.33 -19.96 8.07
CA THR A 126 -19.37 -19.59 9.06
C THR A 126 -18.91 -18.51 10.04
N THR A 127 -17.63 -18.52 10.41
CA THR A 127 -17.02 -17.57 11.36
C THR A 127 -16.74 -16.18 10.75
N VAL A 128 -16.45 -16.13 9.45
CA VAL A 128 -16.08 -14.91 8.72
C VAL A 128 -17.32 -14.27 8.08
N MET A 129 -18.27 -15.07 7.60
CA MET A 129 -19.50 -14.62 6.92
C MET A 129 -20.63 -14.22 7.88
N THR A 130 -20.45 -14.36 9.19
CA THR A 130 -21.39 -13.84 10.20
C THR A 130 -21.42 -12.29 10.15
N PRO A 131 -22.55 -11.63 10.48
CA PRO A 131 -22.93 -10.39 9.83
C PRO A 131 -21.91 -9.24 9.96
N PRO A 132 -21.81 -8.43 8.89
CA PRO A 132 -20.80 -7.40 8.70
C PRO A 132 -20.99 -6.26 9.69
N GLY A 133 -19.92 -5.88 10.40
CA GLY A 133 -19.90 -4.71 11.30
C GLY A 133 -19.24 -4.95 12.64
N LEU A 134 -19.06 -6.21 13.04
CA LEU A 134 -18.45 -6.61 14.32
C LEU A 134 -17.42 -7.72 14.12
N LEU A 135 -16.50 -7.55 13.16
CA LEU A 135 -15.37 -8.48 13.05
C LEU A 135 -14.44 -8.29 14.25
N LEU A 136 -14.59 -9.19 15.21
CA LEU A 136 -13.79 -9.30 16.39
C LEU A 136 -12.31 -9.48 16.00
N PRO A 137 -11.37 -9.08 16.87
CA PRO A 137 -9.93 -9.13 16.58
C PRO A 137 -9.43 -10.46 16.00
N ARG A 138 -9.98 -11.59 16.45
CA ARG A 138 -9.66 -12.92 15.90
C ARG A 138 -10.15 -13.08 14.47
N GLN A 139 -11.38 -12.67 14.15
CA GLN A 139 -11.97 -12.81 12.82
C GLN A 139 -11.14 -12.11 11.72
N ARG A 140 -10.40 -11.04 12.06
CA ARG A 140 -9.47 -10.35 11.13
C ARG A 140 -8.26 -11.18 10.76
N ALA A 141 -7.67 -11.82 11.75
CA ALA A 141 -6.49 -12.65 11.55
C ALA A 141 -6.91 -13.97 10.88
N THR A 142 -8.13 -14.44 11.15
CA THR A 142 -8.79 -15.53 10.45
C THR A 142 -9.06 -15.21 8.97
N LEU A 143 -9.42 -13.97 8.63
CA LEU A 143 -9.68 -13.58 7.22
C LEU A 143 -8.47 -13.82 6.31
N ARG A 144 -7.23 -13.63 6.80
CA ARG A 144 -6.03 -13.92 6.02
C ARG A 144 -5.87 -15.42 5.72
N VAL A 145 -6.10 -16.25 6.73
CA VAL A 145 -6.06 -17.72 6.58
C VAL A 145 -7.20 -18.19 5.67
N TYR A 146 -8.40 -17.63 5.84
CA TYR A 146 -9.53 -17.87 4.94
C TYR A 146 -9.18 -17.52 3.49
N ALA A 147 -8.59 -16.35 3.25
CA ALA A 147 -8.19 -15.92 1.90
C ALA A 147 -7.16 -16.85 1.25
N GLN A 148 -6.17 -17.30 2.03
CA GLN A 148 -5.17 -18.27 1.58
C GLN A 148 -5.81 -19.61 1.20
N LEU A 149 -6.73 -20.12 2.03
CA LEU A 149 -7.46 -21.36 1.75
C LEU A 149 -8.40 -21.20 0.55
N CYS A 150 -9.09 -20.06 0.40
CA CYS A 150 -9.90 -19.77 -0.79
C CYS A 150 -9.06 -19.84 -2.07
N ARG A 151 -7.83 -19.32 -2.07
CA ARG A 151 -6.91 -19.46 -3.21
C ARG A 151 -6.63 -20.93 -3.51
N ILE A 152 -6.21 -21.70 -2.51
CA ILE A 152 -5.79 -23.10 -2.66
C ILE A 152 -6.95 -24.01 -3.10
N PHE A 153 -8.16 -23.78 -2.58
CA PHE A 153 -9.36 -24.54 -2.90
C PHE A 153 -10.23 -23.90 -3.99
N ARG A 154 -9.68 -22.94 -4.75
CA ARG A 154 -10.34 -22.28 -5.89
C ARG A 154 -11.70 -21.63 -5.57
N LYS A 155 -11.89 -21.12 -4.35
CA LYS A 155 -13.05 -20.34 -3.90
C LYS A 155 -12.78 -18.82 -3.95
N ARG A 156 -12.07 -18.36 -4.98
CA ARG A 156 -11.66 -16.96 -5.13
C ARG A 156 -12.85 -16.00 -5.30
N ASP A 157 -13.86 -16.39 -6.07
CA ASP A 157 -15.05 -15.55 -6.28
C ASP A 157 -15.80 -15.26 -4.97
N GLN A 158 -15.90 -16.26 -4.08
CA GLN A 158 -16.51 -16.10 -2.76
C GLN A 158 -15.72 -15.13 -1.89
N LEU A 159 -14.39 -15.25 -1.88
CA LEU A 159 -13.50 -14.34 -1.17
C LEU A 159 -13.66 -12.90 -1.67
N VAL A 160 -13.66 -12.70 -2.99
CA VAL A 160 -13.79 -11.39 -3.63
C VAL A 160 -15.14 -10.76 -3.28
N SER A 161 -16.24 -11.51 -3.46
CA SER A 161 -17.58 -11.05 -3.12
C SER A 161 -17.65 -10.58 -1.66
N TYR A 162 -17.21 -11.42 -0.73
CA TYR A 162 -17.20 -11.07 0.69
C TYR A 162 -16.37 -9.83 0.99
N THR A 163 -15.16 -9.76 0.42
CA THR A 163 -14.23 -8.67 0.71
C THR A 163 -14.74 -7.34 0.18
N VAL A 164 -15.34 -7.34 -1.02
CA VAL A 164 -15.97 -6.16 -1.61
C VAL A 164 -17.15 -5.71 -0.73
N THR A 165 -18.04 -6.62 -0.33
CA THR A 165 -19.18 -6.31 0.55
C THR A 165 -18.71 -5.74 1.89
N LEU A 166 -17.68 -6.32 2.51
CA LEU A 166 -17.11 -5.83 3.75
C LEU A 166 -16.58 -4.39 3.61
N LEU A 167 -15.86 -4.10 2.53
CA LEU A 167 -15.36 -2.74 2.27
C LEU A 167 -16.49 -1.75 2.00
N GLN A 168 -17.52 -2.15 1.25
CA GLN A 168 -18.69 -1.32 0.94
C GLN A 168 -19.48 -0.95 2.20
N GLN A 169 -19.64 -1.91 3.12
CA GLN A 169 -20.40 -1.72 4.36
C GLN A 169 -19.53 -1.22 5.52
N SER A 170 -18.26 -0.90 5.26
CA SER A 170 -17.32 -0.55 6.32
C SER A 170 -17.64 0.82 6.92
N PRO A 171 -17.84 0.92 8.25
CA PRO A 171 -18.00 2.20 8.93
C PRO A 171 -16.72 3.06 8.91
N VAL A 172 -15.56 2.47 8.57
CA VAL A 172 -14.30 3.20 8.37
C VAL A 172 -14.36 4.08 7.12
N LEU A 173 -15.12 3.64 6.10
CA LEU A 173 -15.22 4.28 4.80
C LEU A 173 -16.56 4.99 4.59
N ALA A 174 -17.46 4.90 5.56
CA ALA A 174 -18.74 5.57 5.51
C ALA A 174 -18.53 7.07 5.76
N ASP A 175 -18.76 7.89 4.73
CA ASP A 175 -18.72 9.35 4.87
C ASP A 175 -19.85 9.82 5.79
N ASN A 176 -19.49 10.54 6.87
CA ASN A 176 -20.38 11.27 7.76
C ASN A 176 -21.72 10.55 8.06
N GLN A 177 -21.66 9.33 8.59
CA GLN A 177 -22.88 8.73 9.15
C GLN A 177 -23.31 9.51 10.39
N VAL A 178 -24.41 10.23 10.20
CA VAL A 178 -25.21 10.80 11.25
C VAL A 178 -26.19 9.70 11.65
N ASP A 179 -26.14 9.26 12.90
CA ASP A 179 -27.11 8.31 13.44
C ASP A 179 -28.53 8.88 13.31
N VAL A 180 -29.56 8.05 13.37
CA VAL A 180 -30.99 8.41 13.25
C VAL A 180 -31.40 9.54 14.21
N LYS A 181 -30.60 9.79 15.25
CA LYS A 181 -30.74 10.88 16.24
C LYS A 181 -29.93 12.14 15.95
N GLY A 182 -29.37 12.33 14.76
CA GLY A 182 -28.59 13.52 14.42
C GLY A 182 -27.16 13.54 15.01
N LYS A 183 -26.73 12.46 15.69
CA LYS A 183 -25.42 12.40 16.35
C LYS A 183 -24.38 11.78 15.43
N ARG A 184 -23.20 12.39 15.35
CA ARG A 184 -22.06 11.83 14.61
C ARG A 184 -21.72 10.46 15.19
N ALA A 185 -21.63 9.45 14.31
CA ALA A 185 -21.21 8.11 14.73
C ALA A 185 -19.85 8.16 15.45
N PRO A 186 -19.64 7.31 16.47
CA PRO A 186 -18.34 7.23 17.13
C PRO A 186 -17.24 6.87 16.11
N PRO A 187 -16.01 7.36 16.30
CA PRO A 187 -14.92 7.06 15.39
C PRO A 187 -14.69 5.54 15.32
N PRO A 188 -14.25 5.02 14.16
CA PRO A 188 -14.12 3.59 14.00
C PRO A 188 -13.12 2.99 14.98
N GLY A 189 -13.55 1.93 15.66
CA GLY A 189 -12.73 1.23 16.65
C GLY A 189 -11.59 0.44 16.01
N PRO A 190 -10.60 -0.01 16.82
CA PRO A 190 -9.54 -0.88 16.34
C PRO A 190 -10.09 -2.07 15.56
N ALA A 191 -11.20 -2.71 16.00
CA ALA A 191 -12.01 -3.80 15.44
C ALA A 191 -12.60 -3.57 14.04
N GLN A 192 -12.74 -2.32 13.62
CA GLN A 192 -13.19 -1.99 12.26
C GLN A 192 -11.97 -1.74 11.35
N LEU A 193 -10.95 -1.04 11.83
CA LEU A 193 -9.73 -0.72 11.05
C LEU A 193 -8.96 -1.95 10.57
N GLY A 194 -8.65 -2.88 11.46
CA GLY A 194 -8.03 -4.16 11.11
C GLY A 194 -8.89 -5.12 10.26
N ALA A 195 -10.22 -4.98 10.24
CA ALA A 195 -11.08 -5.76 9.35
C ALA A 195 -10.90 -5.27 7.90
N VAL A 196 -10.94 -3.96 7.71
CA VAL A 196 -10.60 -3.29 6.45
C VAL A 196 -9.16 -3.62 6.03
N ALA A 197 -8.21 -3.65 6.96
CA ALA A 197 -6.84 -4.05 6.65
C ALA A 197 -6.73 -5.52 6.19
N GLY A 198 -7.50 -6.43 6.82
CA GLY A 198 -7.60 -7.82 6.40
C GLY A 198 -8.24 -7.98 5.01
N ALA A 199 -9.28 -7.21 4.72
CA ALA A 199 -9.91 -7.13 3.41
C ALA A 199 -8.93 -6.66 2.33
N CYS A 200 -8.22 -5.56 2.56
CA CYS A 200 -7.23 -5.05 1.61
C CYS A 200 -6.06 -6.02 1.39
N HIS A 201 -5.63 -6.71 2.46
CA HIS A 201 -4.63 -7.78 2.36
C HIS A 201 -5.13 -8.93 1.47
N SER A 202 -6.37 -9.35 1.67
CA SER A 202 -7.00 -10.44 0.93
C SER A 202 -7.08 -10.12 -0.57
N LEU A 203 -7.58 -8.93 -0.93
CA LEU A 203 -7.60 -8.47 -2.32
C LEU A 203 -6.19 -8.43 -2.93
N ARG A 204 -5.22 -7.87 -2.21
CA ARG A 204 -3.87 -7.68 -2.73
C ARG A 204 -3.17 -8.99 -3.08
N PHE A 205 -3.29 -10.01 -2.22
CA PHE A 205 -2.50 -11.25 -2.34
C PHE A 205 -3.27 -12.44 -2.90
N HIS A 206 -4.61 -12.39 -2.90
CA HIS A 206 -5.44 -13.55 -3.23
C HIS A 206 -6.52 -13.27 -4.29
N ALA A 207 -6.63 -12.03 -4.80
CA ALA A 207 -7.50 -11.70 -5.93
C ALA A 207 -6.66 -11.33 -7.17
N ALA A 208 -7.20 -11.62 -8.35
CA ALA A 208 -6.61 -11.24 -9.63
C ALA A 208 -6.79 -9.73 -9.91
N PRO A 209 -5.96 -9.11 -10.78
CA PRO A 209 -6.07 -7.68 -11.07
C PRO A 209 -7.49 -7.22 -11.48
N GLY A 210 -8.18 -7.99 -12.33
CA GLY A 210 -9.55 -7.67 -12.74
C GLY A 210 -10.58 -7.73 -11.60
N GLU A 211 -10.35 -8.57 -10.59
CA GLU A 211 -11.21 -8.68 -9.41
C GLU A 211 -10.93 -7.56 -8.40
N GLN A 212 -9.67 -7.13 -8.29
CA GLN A 212 -9.28 -6.00 -7.44
C GLN A 212 -9.98 -4.70 -7.88
N LEU A 213 -10.28 -4.56 -9.17
CA LEU A 213 -11.03 -3.41 -9.71
C LEU A 213 -12.45 -3.30 -9.15
N LEU A 214 -13.07 -4.40 -8.70
CA LEU A 214 -14.41 -4.38 -8.09
C LEU A 214 -14.45 -3.58 -6.77
N ALA A 215 -13.30 -3.41 -6.11
CA ALA A 215 -13.14 -2.62 -4.89
C ALA A 215 -12.43 -1.29 -5.13
N LEU A 216 -12.24 -0.86 -6.39
CA LEU A 216 -11.35 0.24 -6.76
C LEU A 216 -11.66 1.56 -6.03
N ASP A 217 -12.92 1.99 -6.00
CA ASP A 217 -13.37 3.17 -5.24
C ASP A 217 -12.89 3.11 -3.78
N LYS A 218 -13.13 1.98 -3.11
CA LYS A 218 -12.76 1.80 -1.71
C LYS A 218 -11.26 1.75 -1.50
N LEU A 219 -10.51 1.17 -2.44
CA LEU A 219 -9.04 1.18 -2.40
C LEU A 219 -8.48 2.60 -2.54
N VAL A 220 -9.05 3.42 -3.42
CA VAL A 220 -8.69 4.83 -3.59
C VAL A 220 -9.02 5.64 -2.34
N GLN A 221 -10.23 5.51 -1.81
CA GLN A 221 -10.62 6.16 -0.56
C GLN A 221 -9.67 5.77 0.60
N LEU A 222 -9.37 4.48 0.77
CA LEU A 222 -8.43 4.03 1.81
C LEU A 222 -7.01 4.55 1.63
N ALA A 223 -6.54 4.65 0.40
CA ALA A 223 -5.20 5.15 0.11
C ALA A 223 -5.06 6.64 0.48
N PHE A 224 -6.09 7.46 0.21
CA PHE A 224 -5.99 8.92 0.31
C PHE A 224 -6.71 9.57 1.51
N THR A 225 -7.68 8.93 2.15
CA THR A 225 -8.45 9.57 3.26
C THR A 225 -8.45 8.80 4.58
N ALA A 226 -8.12 7.52 4.59
CA ALA A 226 -8.08 6.79 5.85
C ALA A 226 -6.87 7.20 6.71
N PRO A 227 -7.03 7.35 8.04
CA PRO A 227 -5.89 7.58 8.92
C PRO A 227 -4.87 6.46 8.71
N ALA A 228 -3.60 6.85 8.60
CA ALA A 228 -2.56 5.98 8.10
C ALA A 228 -2.45 4.67 8.88
N GLY A 229 -2.24 3.58 8.13
CA GLY A 229 -2.10 2.26 8.71
C GLY A 229 -2.07 1.16 7.66
N THR A 230 -2.18 -0.08 8.13
CA THR A 230 -2.02 -1.28 7.29
C THR A 230 -2.99 -1.32 6.10
N ALA A 231 -4.22 -0.81 6.27
CA ALA A 231 -5.21 -0.73 5.21
C ALA A 231 -4.78 0.21 4.08
N SER A 232 -4.41 1.46 4.40
CA SER A 232 -3.92 2.45 3.43
C SER A 232 -2.67 1.94 2.70
N ARG A 233 -1.73 1.29 3.40
CA ARG A 233 -0.56 0.65 2.78
C ARG A 233 -0.93 -0.41 1.76
N HIS A 234 -1.87 -1.29 2.10
CA HIS A 234 -2.34 -2.32 1.16
C HIS A 234 -3.07 -1.67 -0.02
N GLY A 235 -3.96 -0.70 0.22
CA GLY A 235 -4.65 0.08 -0.81
C GLY A 235 -3.67 0.74 -1.78
N ALA A 236 -2.76 1.57 -1.28
CA ALA A 236 -1.76 2.27 -2.08
C ALA A 236 -0.89 1.30 -2.91
N LYS A 237 -0.44 0.18 -2.32
CA LYS A 237 0.35 -0.81 -3.06
C LYS A 237 -0.47 -1.54 -4.13
N THR A 238 -1.74 -1.86 -3.86
CA THR A 238 -2.63 -2.48 -4.84
C THR A 238 -2.90 -1.53 -6.00
N LEU A 239 -3.22 -0.27 -5.73
CA LEU A 239 -3.42 0.76 -6.77
C LEU A 239 -2.17 0.95 -7.61
N LEU A 240 -0.99 1.07 -6.98
CA LEU A 240 0.27 1.19 -7.70
C LEU A 240 0.51 -0.03 -8.60
N SER A 241 0.21 -1.24 -8.12
CA SER A 241 0.35 -2.47 -8.91
C SER A 241 -0.63 -2.50 -10.10
N LEU A 242 -1.88 -2.08 -9.91
CA LEU A 242 -2.89 -2.00 -10.97
C LEU A 242 -2.52 -0.96 -12.02
N LEU A 243 -1.93 0.16 -11.59
CA LEU A 243 -1.42 1.21 -12.46
C LEU A 243 -0.26 0.71 -13.35
N THR A 244 0.61 -0.15 -12.82
CA THR A 244 1.78 -0.67 -13.55
C THR A 244 1.54 -2.00 -14.27
N SER A 245 0.39 -2.66 -14.07
CA SER A 245 0.11 -3.99 -14.63
C SER A 245 -0.40 -3.90 -16.07
N THR A 246 0.25 -4.61 -16.97
CA THR A 246 -0.15 -4.77 -18.38
C THR A 246 -1.09 -5.96 -18.54
N THR A 247 -2.35 -5.82 -18.13
CA THR A 247 -3.41 -6.78 -18.46
C THR A 247 -4.45 -6.05 -19.29
N LEU A 248 -4.44 -6.33 -20.60
CA LEU A 248 -5.33 -5.77 -21.60
C LEU A 248 -6.17 -6.91 -22.17
N ASN A 249 -7.50 -6.78 -22.13
CA ASN A 249 -8.37 -7.54 -23.02
C ASN A 249 -8.70 -6.62 -24.21
N GLU A 250 -8.66 -7.12 -25.43
CA GLU A 250 -8.83 -6.31 -26.65
C GLU A 250 -10.14 -5.49 -26.66
N ASP A 251 -11.19 -5.99 -25.97
CA ASP A 251 -12.49 -5.32 -25.88
C ASP A 251 -12.68 -4.40 -24.66
N ARG A 252 -11.68 -4.25 -23.78
CA ARG A 252 -11.83 -3.48 -22.53
C ARG A 252 -10.66 -2.53 -22.25
N PRO A 253 -10.92 -1.36 -21.65
CA PRO A 253 -9.86 -0.45 -21.23
C PRO A 253 -8.92 -1.12 -20.23
N SER A 254 -7.64 -0.77 -20.29
CA SER A 254 -6.61 -1.33 -19.40
C SER A 254 -6.95 -1.13 -17.92
N ASN A 255 -6.52 -2.06 -17.08
CA ASN A 255 -6.64 -1.91 -15.63
C ASN A 255 -5.94 -0.63 -15.14
N ALA A 256 -4.82 -0.26 -15.77
CA ALA A 256 -4.08 0.96 -15.46
C ALA A 256 -4.88 2.22 -15.77
N VAL A 257 -5.51 2.30 -16.95
CA VAL A 257 -6.36 3.45 -17.36
C VAL A 257 -7.58 3.56 -16.46
N THR A 258 -8.22 2.43 -16.14
CA THR A 258 -9.37 2.40 -15.22
C THR A 258 -8.98 2.88 -13.83
N THR A 259 -7.81 2.45 -13.34
CA THR A 259 -7.25 2.88 -12.04
C THR A 259 -6.92 4.37 -12.03
N ALA A 260 -6.27 4.87 -13.08
CA ALA A 260 -5.92 6.29 -13.22
C ALA A 260 -7.18 7.19 -13.22
N LYS A 261 -8.22 6.82 -13.97
CA LYS A 261 -9.51 7.51 -13.98
C LYS A 261 -10.16 7.58 -12.59
N ALA A 262 -10.12 6.47 -11.84
CA ALA A 262 -10.70 6.43 -10.50
C ALA A 262 -9.94 7.31 -9.51
N ILE A 263 -8.60 7.32 -9.57
CA ILE A 263 -7.77 8.19 -8.72
C ILE A 263 -8.02 9.66 -9.07
N GLU A 264 -8.04 10.00 -10.36
CA GLU A 264 -8.33 11.37 -10.81
C GLU A 264 -9.69 11.85 -10.31
N LEU A 265 -10.73 11.06 -10.55
CA LEU A 265 -12.10 11.38 -10.12
C LEU A 265 -12.17 11.60 -8.61
N PHE A 266 -11.48 10.77 -7.83
CA PHE A 266 -11.44 10.92 -6.39
C PHE A 266 -10.71 12.19 -5.95
N LEU A 267 -9.50 12.45 -6.46
CA LEU A 267 -8.69 13.59 -6.07
C LEU A 267 -9.34 14.93 -6.43
N ILE A 268 -9.97 15.01 -7.61
CA ILE A 268 -10.72 16.21 -8.05
C ILE A 268 -11.97 16.45 -7.19
N LYS A 269 -12.64 15.37 -6.75
CA LYS A 269 -13.84 15.44 -5.92
C LYS A 269 -13.50 15.77 -4.46
N ALA A 270 -12.58 15.03 -3.86
CA ALA A 270 -12.21 15.16 -2.45
C ALA A 270 -11.32 16.38 -2.19
N ARG A 271 -10.53 16.80 -3.19
CA ARG A 271 -9.56 17.89 -3.14
C ARG A 271 -8.73 17.90 -1.84
N PRO A 272 -8.06 16.79 -1.47
CA PRO A 272 -7.18 16.82 -0.31
C PRO A 272 -6.09 17.87 -0.54
N ARG A 273 -5.75 18.65 0.49
CA ARG A 273 -4.69 19.66 0.39
C ARG A 273 -3.29 19.08 0.50
N SER A 274 -3.14 17.90 1.11
CA SER A 274 -1.86 17.23 1.26
C SER A 274 -2.02 15.71 1.29
N LEU A 275 -0.91 14.99 1.12
CA LEU A 275 -0.88 13.54 1.25
C LEU A 275 -0.90 13.11 2.73
N PHE A 276 -1.88 12.29 3.11
CA PHE A 276 -1.96 11.66 4.42
C PHE A 276 -1.02 10.45 4.53
N GLY A 277 0.28 10.67 4.37
CA GLY A 277 1.30 9.64 4.50
C GLY A 277 1.71 9.44 5.96
N GLY A 278 1.02 8.60 6.73
CA GLY A 278 1.34 8.50 8.16
C GLY A 278 2.48 7.55 8.52
N ASP A 279 2.74 6.48 7.78
CA ASP A 279 3.98 5.69 7.92
C ASP A 279 4.82 5.79 6.65
N SER A 280 6.16 5.79 6.80
CA SER A 280 7.09 6.05 5.71
C SER A 280 6.85 5.17 4.48
N LEU A 281 6.47 3.91 4.67
CA LEU A 281 6.24 3.00 3.55
C LEU A 281 4.96 3.38 2.79
N THR A 282 3.89 3.73 3.50
CA THR A 282 2.66 4.22 2.87
C THR A 282 2.91 5.54 2.12
N SER A 283 3.65 6.48 2.72
CA SER A 283 4.01 7.74 2.07
C SER A 283 4.82 7.52 0.80
N VAL A 284 5.83 6.63 0.83
CA VAL A 284 6.60 6.25 -0.36
C VAL A 284 5.68 5.69 -1.45
N LEU A 285 4.76 4.79 -1.12
CA LEU A 285 3.85 4.20 -2.10
C LEU A 285 2.92 5.24 -2.74
N LEU A 286 2.38 6.16 -1.94
CA LEU A 286 1.53 7.25 -2.43
C LEU A 286 2.31 8.22 -3.31
N LEU A 287 3.53 8.60 -2.92
CA LEU A 287 4.39 9.47 -3.73
C LEU A 287 4.75 8.82 -5.07
N ARG A 288 5.08 7.52 -5.09
CA ARG A 288 5.30 6.78 -6.33
C ARG A 288 4.07 6.75 -7.23
N LEU A 289 2.89 6.54 -6.64
CA LEU A 289 1.62 6.54 -7.37
C LEU A 289 1.32 7.94 -7.94
N CYS A 290 1.48 8.99 -7.14
CA CYS A 290 1.29 10.38 -7.57
C CYS A 290 2.29 10.77 -8.66
N GLY A 291 3.56 10.40 -8.52
CA GLY A 291 4.61 10.67 -9.50
C GLY A 291 4.41 9.95 -10.84
N GLN A 292 3.87 8.73 -10.82
CA GLN A 292 3.44 8.02 -12.05
C GLN A 292 2.31 8.77 -12.77
N MET A 293 1.34 9.30 -12.02
CA MET A 293 0.24 10.08 -12.59
C MET A 293 0.67 11.47 -13.06
N TYR A 294 1.59 12.12 -12.35
CA TYR A 294 2.11 13.45 -12.67
C TYR A 294 2.87 13.47 -13.99
N ARG A 295 3.49 12.35 -14.37
CA ARG A 295 4.22 12.19 -15.64
C ARG A 295 3.34 11.99 -16.88
N LEU A 296 2.02 11.88 -16.70
CA LEU A 296 1.09 11.63 -17.80
C LEU A 296 0.90 12.90 -18.63
N PRO A 297 0.67 12.76 -19.95
CA PRO A 297 0.38 13.91 -20.80
C PRO A 297 -0.87 14.62 -20.28
N VAL A 298 -0.82 15.95 -20.25
CA VAL A 298 -1.93 16.76 -19.74
C VAL A 298 -2.86 17.13 -20.88
N HIS A 299 -4.18 17.10 -20.62
CA HIS A 299 -5.18 17.49 -21.62
C HIS A 299 -5.03 18.98 -21.97
N GLN A 300 -4.40 19.27 -23.11
CA GLN A 300 -4.45 20.58 -23.73
C GLN A 300 -5.81 20.73 -24.38
N GLN A 301 -6.74 21.45 -23.74
CA GLN A 301 -7.85 22.01 -24.49
C GLN A 301 -7.26 22.87 -25.61
N GLN A 302 -7.61 22.56 -26.86
CA GLN A 302 -7.38 23.44 -27.99
C GLN A 302 -7.93 24.84 -27.67
N GLN A 303 -7.08 25.76 -27.24
CA GLN A 303 -7.32 27.18 -27.44
C GLN A 303 -7.05 27.48 -28.91
N GLN A 304 -7.97 27.09 -29.80
CA GLN A 304 -8.04 27.60 -31.17
C GLN A 304 -9.49 27.68 -31.63
N GLN A 305 -10.10 28.84 -31.37
CA GLN A 305 -11.15 29.54 -32.11
C GLN A 305 -11.17 30.95 -31.49
N GLN A 306 -10.91 32.09 -32.12
CA GLN A 306 -10.59 32.51 -33.48
C GLN A 306 -9.86 33.86 -33.32
N VAL A 307 -8.65 34.03 -33.86
CA VAL A 307 -8.15 35.36 -34.23
C VAL A 307 -7.41 35.21 -35.56
N VAL A 308 -8.17 35.24 -36.66
CA VAL A 308 -7.73 35.45 -38.05
C VAL A 308 -8.96 35.98 -38.79
N LEU A 309 -9.02 37.06 -39.57
CA LEU A 309 -8.25 38.27 -39.91
C LEU A 309 -9.23 39.16 -40.73
N THR A 310 -8.91 40.44 -40.93
CA THR A 310 -9.32 41.42 -41.99
C THR A 310 -9.88 42.71 -41.36
N ASN A 311 -9.44 43.95 -41.60
CA ASN A 311 -8.55 44.54 -42.62
C ASN A 311 -7.95 45.88 -42.13
N ASP A 312 -6.78 46.20 -42.70
CA ASP A 312 -6.23 47.50 -43.12
C ASP A 312 -6.27 48.74 -42.20
N SER A 313 -5.09 49.23 -41.78
CA SER A 313 -4.31 50.22 -42.55
C SER A 313 -3.24 50.95 -41.70
N GLY A 314 -2.01 51.00 -42.22
CA GLY A 314 -1.10 52.16 -42.12
C GLY A 314 -0.22 52.36 -40.87
N GLY A 315 1.10 52.21 -41.04
CA GLY A 315 2.07 53.16 -40.46
C GLY A 315 3.15 52.64 -39.50
N SER A 316 4.33 52.36 -40.07
CA SER A 316 5.68 52.74 -39.63
C SER A 316 6.29 52.33 -38.25
N ALA A 317 7.58 52.00 -38.37
CA ALA A 317 8.67 52.07 -37.38
C ALA A 317 8.95 50.86 -36.45
N LEU A 318 9.97 50.10 -36.85
CA LEU A 318 11.12 49.62 -36.06
C LEU A 318 10.88 49.29 -34.57
N ASP A 319 10.86 47.99 -34.22
CA ASP A 319 11.83 47.47 -33.25
C ASP A 319 11.88 45.93 -33.19
N ALA A 320 13.04 45.43 -32.75
CA ALA A 320 13.52 44.06 -32.81
C ALA A 320 12.61 42.92 -32.28
N LYS A 321 12.59 41.79 -33.00
CA LYS A 321 12.33 40.39 -32.54
C LYS A 321 12.55 39.46 -33.74
N VAL A 322 13.61 38.65 -33.80
CA VAL A 322 13.72 37.28 -33.26
C VAL A 322 12.41 36.50 -33.38
N LEU A 323 12.22 35.81 -34.51
CA LEU A 323 11.43 34.60 -34.79
C LEU A 323 11.49 34.41 -36.33
N GLU A 324 11.59 33.26 -37.00
CA GLU A 324 11.16 31.86 -36.81
C GLU A 324 12.15 30.99 -37.60
N THR A 325 12.35 29.70 -37.38
CA THR A 325 11.42 28.57 -37.60
C THR A 325 12.12 27.34 -36.98
N SER A 326 11.57 26.50 -36.08
CA SER A 326 10.27 25.84 -36.04
C SER A 326 10.16 25.13 -34.68
N PRO A 327 9.01 25.02 -33.98
CA PRO A 327 8.84 23.96 -33.02
C PRO A 327 8.10 22.82 -33.72
N SER A 328 8.86 21.81 -34.16
CA SER A 328 8.29 20.48 -34.37
C SER A 328 7.68 20.05 -33.04
N SER A 329 6.38 19.75 -33.07
CA SER A 329 5.59 19.13 -32.03
C SER A 329 6.05 17.68 -31.77
N SER A 330 7.29 17.55 -31.30
CA SER A 330 7.80 16.37 -30.63
C SER A 330 7.40 16.51 -29.16
N GLN A 331 6.17 16.10 -28.82
CA GLN A 331 5.89 15.62 -27.47
C GLN A 331 6.80 14.41 -27.26
N GLN A 332 8.02 14.69 -26.80
CA GLN A 332 9.03 13.70 -26.54
C GLN A 332 8.48 12.84 -25.41
N LEU A 333 7.93 11.67 -25.78
CA LEU A 333 7.57 10.60 -24.86
C LEU A 333 8.77 10.42 -23.92
N SER A 334 8.62 10.85 -22.67
CA SER A 334 9.66 10.58 -21.67
C SER A 334 9.89 9.06 -21.68
N PRO A 335 11.14 8.57 -21.77
CA PRO A 335 11.42 7.13 -21.85
C PRO A 335 10.91 6.34 -20.62
N ASP A 336 10.49 7.05 -19.57
CA ASP A 336 9.92 6.53 -18.33
C ASP A 336 8.37 6.56 -18.27
N GLN A 337 7.67 6.82 -19.38
CA GLN A 337 6.20 6.74 -19.39
C GLN A 337 5.73 5.29 -19.33
N ASN A 338 4.78 5.03 -18.43
CA ASN A 338 4.19 3.71 -18.27
C ASN A 338 3.39 3.33 -19.53
N PRO A 339 3.80 2.29 -20.28
CA PRO A 339 3.14 1.93 -21.53
C PRO A 339 1.68 1.49 -21.32
N ALA A 340 1.33 1.00 -20.14
CA ALA A 340 -0.05 0.61 -19.81
C ALA A 340 -1.03 1.80 -19.74
N LEU A 341 -0.51 3.03 -19.66
CA LEU A 341 -1.26 4.28 -19.61
C LEU A 341 -1.23 5.04 -20.94
N GLN A 342 -0.67 4.45 -22.00
CA GLN A 342 -0.67 5.08 -23.33
C GLN A 342 -2.11 5.38 -23.77
N GLY A 343 -2.38 6.65 -24.07
CA GLY A 343 -3.72 7.14 -24.45
C GLY A 343 -4.57 7.69 -23.29
N PHE A 344 -4.11 7.63 -22.04
CA PHE A 344 -4.73 8.39 -20.95
C PHE A 344 -4.03 9.74 -20.76
N THR A 345 -4.81 10.82 -20.70
CA THR A 345 -4.33 12.17 -20.40
C THR A 345 -4.87 12.65 -19.06
N ALA A 346 -3.99 13.17 -18.20
CA ALA A 346 -4.38 13.78 -16.94
C ALA A 346 -4.99 15.18 -17.16
N SER A 347 -5.93 15.60 -16.32
CA SER A 347 -6.41 16.99 -16.33
C SER A 347 -5.36 17.96 -15.75
N ASN A 348 -5.42 19.23 -16.17
CA ASN A 348 -4.57 20.30 -15.62
C ASN A 348 -4.72 20.41 -14.09
N ALA A 349 -5.95 20.27 -13.59
CA ALA A 349 -6.25 20.34 -12.16
C ALA A 349 -5.57 19.22 -11.38
N LEU A 350 -5.63 17.99 -11.90
CA LEU A 350 -4.93 16.85 -11.32
C LEU A 350 -3.41 17.09 -11.33
N SER A 351 -2.86 17.49 -12.49
CA SER A 351 -1.41 17.73 -12.62
C SER A 351 -0.90 18.76 -11.61
N ALA A 352 -1.61 19.89 -11.46
CA ALA A 352 -1.26 20.92 -10.48
C ALA A 352 -1.32 20.39 -9.03
N GLN A 353 -2.38 19.64 -8.69
CA GLN A 353 -2.55 19.08 -7.36
C GLN A 353 -1.46 18.03 -7.02
N LEU A 354 -1.10 17.17 -7.98
CA LEU A 354 -0.03 16.20 -7.79
C LEU A 354 1.34 16.88 -7.62
N GLN A 355 1.58 17.97 -8.35
CA GLN A 355 2.78 18.78 -8.21
C GLN A 355 2.85 19.40 -6.81
N GLU A 356 1.76 19.98 -6.31
CA GLU A 356 1.68 20.51 -4.94
C GLU A 356 2.03 19.45 -3.89
N TYR A 357 1.45 18.25 -3.98
CA TYR A 357 1.76 17.15 -3.06
C TYR A 357 3.24 16.77 -3.00
N LEU A 358 3.88 16.69 -4.18
CA LEU A 358 5.30 16.34 -4.25
C LEU A 358 6.16 17.48 -3.65
N MET A 359 5.82 18.73 -3.96
CA MET A 359 6.58 19.89 -3.52
C MET A 359 6.38 20.20 -2.03
N ASP A 360 5.21 19.97 -1.46
CA ASP A 360 4.93 20.11 -0.02
C ASP A 360 5.87 19.22 0.81
N VAL A 361 6.12 17.98 0.36
CA VAL A 361 7.04 17.06 1.02
C VAL A 361 8.48 17.58 0.93
N ILE A 362 8.89 18.14 -0.21
CA ILE A 362 10.24 18.70 -0.38
C ILE A 362 10.43 19.96 0.48
N GLN A 363 9.46 20.86 0.50
CA GLN A 363 9.49 22.09 1.29
C GLN A 363 9.57 21.84 2.79
N SER A 364 9.00 20.74 3.27
CA SER A 364 9.09 20.37 4.69
C SER A 364 10.55 20.21 5.18
N ALA A 365 11.49 19.95 4.27
CA ALA A 365 12.92 19.83 4.55
C ALA A 365 13.68 21.16 4.56
N ASP A 366 13.07 22.24 4.05
CA ASP A 366 13.65 23.58 3.93
C ASP A 366 13.52 24.41 5.25
N GLY A 367 12.91 23.82 6.29
CA GLY A 367 12.76 24.46 7.60
C GLY A 367 14.04 24.42 8.44
N SER A 368 14.42 25.55 9.04
CA SER A 368 15.58 25.76 9.93
C SER A 368 15.60 24.95 11.24
N SER A 369 14.73 23.95 11.37
CA SER A 369 14.61 23.09 12.54
C SER A 369 15.65 21.96 12.47
N ALA A 370 16.45 21.81 13.53
CA ALA A 370 17.51 20.80 13.67
C ALA A 370 17.03 19.32 13.68
N LYS A 371 15.77 19.05 13.34
CA LYS A 371 15.22 17.70 13.15
C LYS A 371 14.55 17.63 11.78
N PRO A 372 14.89 16.64 10.94
CA PRO A 372 14.13 16.39 9.72
C PRO A 372 12.69 16.03 10.11
N THR A 373 11.75 16.85 9.67
CA THR A 373 10.30 16.69 9.87
C THR A 373 9.76 15.50 9.08
N VAL A 374 10.46 15.10 8.02
CA VAL A 374 10.11 14.00 7.12
C VAL A 374 11.21 12.95 7.09
N ASN A 375 10.80 11.67 7.03
CA ASN A 375 11.72 10.55 6.93
C ASN A 375 12.58 10.65 5.65
N PRO A 376 13.91 10.47 5.72
CA PRO A 376 14.80 10.55 4.56
C PRO A 376 14.35 9.75 3.34
N ALA A 377 13.83 8.54 3.55
CA ALA A 377 13.36 7.69 2.45
C ALA A 377 12.14 8.28 1.73
N VAL A 378 11.26 8.98 2.46
CA VAL A 378 10.09 9.67 1.89
C VAL A 378 10.54 10.88 1.08
N LEU A 379 11.47 11.67 1.63
CA LEU A 379 12.02 12.85 0.98
C LEU A 379 12.75 12.51 -0.33
N LEU A 380 13.60 11.48 -0.31
CA LEU A 380 14.31 11.01 -1.52
C LEU A 380 13.36 10.57 -2.63
N VAL A 381 12.27 9.89 -2.28
CA VAL A 381 11.26 9.47 -3.25
C VAL A 381 10.52 10.68 -3.83
N ALA A 382 10.19 11.68 -3.02
CA ALA A 382 9.58 12.92 -3.52
C ALA A 382 10.51 13.63 -4.50
N VAL A 383 11.79 13.80 -4.14
CA VAL A 383 12.82 14.37 -5.03
C VAL A 383 12.92 13.61 -6.34
N GLU A 384 13.00 12.28 -6.29
CA GLU A 384 13.11 11.43 -7.48
C GLU A 384 11.90 11.60 -8.41
N GLU A 385 10.68 11.57 -7.88
CA GLU A 385 9.47 11.72 -8.70
C GLU A 385 9.33 13.14 -9.29
N VAL A 386 9.72 14.18 -8.54
CA VAL A 386 9.74 15.57 -9.07
C VAL A 386 10.73 15.72 -10.21
N LEU A 387 11.96 15.21 -10.05
CA LEU A 387 12.99 15.30 -11.08
C LEU A 387 12.66 14.49 -12.33
N ARG A 388 11.91 13.39 -12.19
CA ARG A 388 11.41 12.63 -13.34
C ARG A 388 10.25 13.31 -14.06
N GLY A 389 9.37 13.98 -13.32
CA GLY A 389 8.19 14.64 -13.90
C GLY A 389 8.43 16.06 -14.41
N THR A 390 9.57 16.66 -14.10
CA THR A 390 9.89 18.04 -14.48
C THR A 390 10.99 18.07 -15.52
N ALA A 391 10.76 18.78 -16.63
CA ALA A 391 11.79 19.03 -17.64
C ALA A 391 12.92 19.90 -17.05
N ALA A 392 14.15 19.71 -17.53
CA ALA A 392 15.33 20.41 -17.00
C ALA A 392 15.17 21.94 -17.04
N GLU A 393 14.57 22.48 -18.11
CA GLU A 393 14.32 23.91 -18.28
C GLU A 393 13.31 24.44 -17.26
N ALA A 394 12.25 23.66 -16.98
CA ALA A 394 11.22 24.00 -16.01
C ALA A 394 11.72 23.90 -14.55
N CYS A 395 12.87 23.27 -14.29
CA CYS A 395 13.42 23.22 -12.94
C CYS A 395 13.90 24.59 -12.42
N PHE A 396 14.18 25.54 -13.32
CA PHE A 396 14.68 26.87 -12.98
C PHE A 396 13.58 27.94 -12.94
N THR A 397 12.35 27.60 -13.35
CA THR A 397 11.23 28.54 -13.27
C THR A 397 10.82 28.72 -11.80
N LYS A 398 10.77 29.99 -11.36
CA LYS A 398 10.31 30.34 -10.03
C LYS A 398 8.79 30.28 -9.99
N HIS A 399 8.26 29.61 -8.97
CA HIS A 399 6.82 29.53 -8.76
C HIS A 399 6.42 30.32 -7.51
N PRO A 400 5.41 31.21 -7.61
CA PRO A 400 4.98 32.04 -6.47
C PRO A 400 4.48 31.18 -5.30
N ASN A 401 3.90 30.02 -5.58
CA ASN A 401 3.37 29.09 -4.57
C ASN A 401 4.46 28.48 -3.68
N TRP A 402 5.74 28.59 -4.04
CA TRP A 402 6.87 27.98 -3.33
C TRP A 402 7.88 29.00 -2.81
N GLY A 403 7.39 30.18 -2.40
CA GLY A 403 8.22 31.23 -1.81
C GLY A 403 9.23 31.82 -2.79
N SER A 404 8.90 31.86 -4.09
CA SER A 404 9.79 32.32 -5.18
C SER A 404 11.06 31.47 -5.37
N LYS A 405 11.10 30.26 -4.80
CA LYS A 405 12.15 29.29 -5.09
C LYS A 405 11.81 28.50 -6.35
N CYS A 406 12.84 28.09 -7.09
CA CYS A 406 12.68 27.13 -8.18
C CYS A 406 12.79 25.69 -7.67
N VAL A 407 12.38 24.71 -8.49
CA VAL A 407 12.44 23.28 -8.13
C VAL A 407 13.87 22.87 -7.78
N PHE A 408 14.86 23.38 -8.53
CA PHE A 408 16.26 23.11 -8.28
C PHE A 408 16.70 23.54 -6.86
N GLU A 409 16.36 24.76 -6.45
CA GLU A 409 16.70 25.30 -5.12
C GLU A 409 16.09 24.46 -4.00
N LEU A 410 14.82 24.04 -4.17
CA LEU A 410 14.09 23.23 -3.20
C LEU A 410 14.67 21.82 -3.08
N VAL A 411 14.97 21.19 -4.22
CA VAL A 411 15.59 19.86 -4.24
C VAL A 411 17.00 19.91 -3.64
N ALA A 412 17.80 20.93 -3.96
CA ALA A 412 19.12 21.08 -3.39
C ALA A 412 19.07 21.25 -1.87
N ALA A 413 18.18 22.10 -1.36
CA ALA A 413 17.97 22.26 0.08
C ALA A 413 17.55 20.95 0.76
N ALA A 414 16.62 20.21 0.13
CA ALA A 414 16.19 18.91 0.62
C ALA A 414 17.34 17.89 0.66
N LEU A 415 18.18 17.80 -0.39
CA LEU A 415 19.34 16.92 -0.41
C LEU A 415 20.40 17.32 0.63
N LEU A 416 20.66 18.62 0.80
CA LEU A 416 21.57 19.14 1.83
C LEU A 416 21.10 18.75 3.24
N SER A 417 19.79 18.76 3.50
CA SER A 417 19.23 18.34 4.79
C SER A 417 19.48 16.85 5.12
N LEU A 418 19.74 16.03 4.09
CA LEU A 418 20.01 14.60 4.23
C LEU A 418 21.49 14.28 4.45
N LEU A 419 22.38 15.24 4.20
CA LEU A 419 23.81 15.06 4.43
C LEU A 419 24.07 15.01 5.96
N PRO A 420 24.99 14.15 6.42
CA PRO A 420 25.42 14.20 7.81
C PRO A 420 26.01 15.58 8.06
N VAL A 421 25.37 16.37 8.92
CA VAL A 421 25.96 17.61 9.44
C VAL A 421 27.25 17.18 10.13
N SER A 422 28.40 17.49 9.54
CA SER A 422 29.67 17.38 10.25
C SER A 422 29.52 18.26 11.48
N ARG A 423 29.39 17.64 12.65
CA ARG A 423 29.21 18.34 13.94
C ARG A 423 30.49 19.04 14.41
N GLU A 424 31.48 19.17 13.54
CA GLU A 424 32.72 19.84 13.85
C GLU A 424 32.74 21.19 13.16
N THR A 425 32.68 22.21 14.02
CA THR A 425 33.07 23.59 13.83
C THR A 425 34.17 23.78 12.78
N VAL A 426 33.80 23.99 11.52
CA VAL A 426 34.66 24.66 10.53
C VAL A 426 33.77 25.62 9.75
N LYS A 427 34.19 26.88 9.69
CA LYS A 427 33.55 27.97 8.94
C LYS A 427 33.19 27.52 7.51
N PRO A 428 32.11 28.05 6.91
CA PRO A 428 31.67 27.62 5.60
C PRO A 428 32.70 28.06 4.55
N VAL A 429 33.51 27.13 4.07
CA VAL A 429 34.10 27.22 2.73
C VAL A 429 33.04 26.63 1.81
N GLY A 430 32.52 27.46 0.90
CA GLY A 430 31.34 27.16 0.09
C GLY A 430 31.45 25.82 -0.63
N THR A 431 30.68 24.84 -0.16
CA THR A 431 30.44 23.60 -0.90
C THR A 431 29.31 23.85 -1.89
N THR A 432 29.65 23.88 -3.17
CA THR A 432 28.71 24.04 -4.28
C THR A 432 28.27 22.64 -4.73
N VAL A 433 26.98 22.35 -4.63
CA VAL A 433 26.39 21.13 -5.21
C VAL A 433 26.00 21.43 -6.66
N MET A 434 26.74 20.87 -7.62
CA MET A 434 26.35 20.90 -9.03
C MET A 434 25.66 19.58 -9.40
N LEU A 435 24.38 19.64 -9.77
CA LEU A 435 23.68 18.50 -10.38
C LEU A 435 23.91 18.54 -11.89
N HIS A 436 24.69 17.59 -12.42
CA HIS A 436 24.86 17.42 -13.86
C HIS A 436 23.97 16.26 -14.35
N ARG A 437 23.00 16.55 -15.21
CA ARG A 437 22.23 15.52 -15.92
C ARG A 437 22.92 15.23 -17.24
N GLN A 438 23.73 14.16 -17.30
CA GLN A 438 24.25 13.66 -18.57
C GLN A 438 23.24 12.65 -19.13
N SER A 439 22.88 12.83 -20.40
CA SER A 439 21.96 11.96 -21.15
C SER A 439 22.24 10.48 -20.88
N GLY A 440 21.36 9.81 -20.14
CA GLY A 440 21.32 8.35 -19.98
C GLY A 440 21.70 7.78 -18.61
N SER A 441 22.34 8.54 -17.71
CA SER A 441 22.67 8.03 -16.37
C SER A 441 23.00 9.17 -15.40
N THR A 442 22.29 9.26 -14.28
CA THR A 442 22.60 10.20 -13.20
C THR A 442 23.84 9.71 -12.46
N LEU A 443 24.97 10.38 -12.65
CA LEU A 443 26.16 10.25 -11.79
C LEU A 443 26.22 11.44 -10.84
N LEU A 444 26.38 11.15 -9.55
CA LEU A 444 26.60 12.14 -8.50
C LEU A 444 28.11 12.33 -8.33
N PHE A 445 28.61 13.54 -8.51
CA PHE A 445 29.97 13.92 -8.14
C PHE A 445 29.95 14.78 -6.87
N PHE A 446 30.85 14.46 -5.95
CA PHE A 446 31.13 15.23 -4.74
C PHE A 446 32.53 15.83 -4.88
N ASN A 447 32.69 17.13 -4.62
CA ASN A 447 33.98 17.77 -4.37
C ASN A 447 34.05 18.21 -2.92
#